data_AF-A0A6M2A916-F1
#
_entry.id   AF-A0A6M2A916-F1
#
_cell.length_a   1.000
_cell.length_b   1.000
_cell.length_c   1.000
_cell.angle_alpha   90.00
_cell.angle_beta   90.00
_cell.angle_gamma   90.00
#
_symmetry.space_group_name_H-M   'P 1'
#
loop_
_entity.id
_entity.type
_entity.pdbx_description
1 polymer ?
#
loop_
_entity_poly.entity_id
_entity_poly.type
_entity_poly.pdbx_seq_one_letter_code
_entity_poly.pdbx_strand_id
1 'polypeptide(L)' 'MSKWYQKGLSFACTECGKCCTGSPGYVWVPEKEIEEMAAFLKISVQEFRKLYIRRVGPRESLIEKIKEEREKVEEIG' A
#
# COMPACT_ATOMS: atom_id res chain seq x y z
N MET A 1 23.59 -13.99 -16.20
CA MET A 1 22.30 -14.00 -16.94
C MET A 1 21.67 -12.63 -16.78
N SER A 2 21.38 -11.92 -17.86
CA SER A 2 20.69 -10.62 -17.78
C SER A 2 19.21 -10.83 -17.46
N LYS A 3 18.66 -9.99 -16.59
CA LYS A 3 17.23 -10.02 -16.22
C LYS A 3 16.38 -9.55 -17.41
N TRP A 4 15.27 -10.22 -17.66
CA TRP A 4 14.39 -9.97 -18.82
C TRP A 4 13.83 -8.53 -18.90
N TYR A 5 13.79 -7.81 -17.77
CA TYR A 5 13.36 -6.42 -17.66
C TYR A 5 14.50 -5.39 -17.75
N GLN A 6 15.75 -5.80 -18.05
CA GLN A 6 16.90 -4.89 -18.02
C GLN A 6 16.81 -3.71 -18.98
N LYS A 7 16.03 -3.82 -20.07
CA LYS A 7 15.82 -2.73 -21.03
C LYS A 7 14.56 -1.91 -20.74
N GLY A 8 13.97 -2.07 -19.56
CA GLY A 8 12.67 -1.52 -19.21
C GLY A 8 11.53 -2.35 -19.78
N LEU A 9 10.33 -2.10 -19.26
CA LEU A 9 9.08 -2.69 -19.75
C LEU A 9 8.38 -1.64 -20.61
N SER A 10 8.01 -2.01 -21.84
CA SER A 10 7.15 -1.16 -22.68
C SER A 10 5.70 -1.29 -22.21
N PHE A 11 5.37 -0.57 -21.15
CA PHE A 11 4.00 -0.44 -20.64
C PHE A 11 3.50 0.99 -20.91
N ALA A 12 2.32 1.10 -21.52
CA ALA A 12 1.58 2.35 -21.63
C ALA A 12 0.17 2.11 -21.07
N CYS A 13 -0.27 2.96 -20.13
CA CYS A 13 -1.64 2.93 -19.66
C CYS A 13 -2.57 3.28 -20.84
N THR A 14 -3.59 2.45 -21.09
CA THR A 14 -4.61 2.71 -22.11
C THR A 14 -5.91 3.25 -21.50
N GLU A 15 -5.85 3.68 -20.24
CA GLU A 15 -7.01 4.18 -19.47
C GLU A 15 -8.18 3.19 -19.37
N CYS A 16 -7.91 1.89 -19.51
CA CYS A 16 -8.96 0.86 -19.52
C CYS A 16 -9.44 0.41 -18.14
N GLY A 17 -8.82 0.88 -17.06
CA GLY A 17 -9.12 0.48 -15.68
C GLY A 17 -8.64 -0.93 -15.28
N LYS A 18 -8.34 -1.83 -16.23
CA LYS A 18 -8.03 -3.24 -15.96
C LYS A 18 -6.88 -3.50 -14.97
N CYS A 19 -5.93 -2.57 -14.86
CA CYS A 19 -4.79 -2.69 -13.95
C CYS A 19 -4.92 -1.86 -12.66
N CYS A 20 -5.78 -0.82 -12.63
CA CYS A 20 -5.83 0.17 -11.55
C CYS A 20 -7.18 0.28 -10.83
N THR A 21 -8.26 -0.29 -11.36
CA THR A 21 -9.61 -0.26 -10.74
C THR A 21 -10.01 -1.59 -10.12
N GLY A 22 -9.03 -2.43 -9.78
CA GLY A 22 -9.27 -3.75 -9.19
C GLY A 22 -10.09 -3.70 -7.90
N SER A 23 -10.55 -4.87 -7.44
CA SER A 23 -11.28 -4.98 -6.18
C SER A 23 -10.43 -4.49 -4.99
N PRO A 24 -11.05 -3.97 -3.92
CA PRO A 24 -10.35 -3.61 -2.70
C PRO A 24 -9.46 -4.76 -2.22
N GLY A 25 -8.22 -4.43 -1.85
CA GLY A 25 -7.19 -5.40 -1.52
C GLY A 25 -6.48 -5.13 -0.20
N TYR A 26 -5.43 -5.90 0.03
CA TYR A 26 -4.49 -5.67 1.12
C TYR A 26 -3.09 -5.52 0.55
N VAL A 27 -2.39 -4.49 1.00
CA VAL A 27 -0.97 -4.30 0.71
C VAL A 27 -0.21 -4.72 1.94
N TRP A 28 0.13 -6.01 2.02
CA TRP A 28 0.84 -6.58 3.16
C TRP A 28 2.25 -6.05 3.24
N VAL A 29 2.65 -5.64 4.44
CA VAL A 29 4.00 -5.12 4.71
C VAL A 29 4.61 -5.82 5.92
N PRO A 30 5.79 -6.45 5.79
CA PRO A 30 6.51 -7.03 6.91
C PRO A 30 7.18 -5.94 7.76
N GLU A 31 7.53 -6.29 9.01
CA GLU A 31 8.19 -5.39 9.96
C GLU A 31 9.39 -4.63 9.36
N LYS A 32 10.26 -5.34 8.65
CA LYS A 32 11.47 -4.77 8.05
C LYS A 32 11.15 -3.65 7.05
N GLU A 33 10.10 -3.82 6.25
CA GLU A 33 9.69 -2.79 5.30
C GLU A 33 9.07 -1.59 6.02
N ILE A 34 8.35 -1.81 7.11
CA ILE A 34 7.82 -0.73 7.96
C ILE A 34 8.97 0.12 8.53
N GLU A 35 10.05 -0.51 9.02
CA GLU A 35 11.23 0.19 9.50
C GLU A 35 11.92 1.00 8.40
N GLU A 36 12.12 0.41 7.21
CA GLU A 36 12.74 1.06 6.06
C GLU A 36 11.90 2.26 5.56
N MET A 37 10.58 2.10 5.49
CA MET A 37 9.66 3.16 5.08
C MET A 37 9.58 4.29 6.10
N ALA A 38 9.55 3.98 7.40
CA ALA A 38 9.59 4.99 8.47
C ALA A 38 10.90 5.80 8.43
N ALA A 39 12.04 5.12 8.25
CA ALA A 39 13.35 5.76 8.10
C ALA A 39 13.42 6.67 6.87
N PHE A 40 12.88 6.22 5.73
CA PHE A 40 12.80 7.01 4.50
C PHE A 40 11.98 8.29 4.70
N LEU A 41 10.84 8.19 5.38
CA LEU A 41 9.97 9.33 5.71
C LEU A 41 10.49 10.19 6.87
N LYS A 42 11.58 9.78 7.53
CA LYS A 42 12.18 10.44 8.71
C LYS A 42 11.20 10.61 9.87
N ILE A 43 10.34 9.62 10.08
CA ILE A 43 9.43 9.53 11.23
C ILE A 43 9.74 8.27 12.04
N SER A 44 9.21 8.20 13.27
CA SER A 44 9.34 6.99 14.07
C SER A 44 8.50 5.85 13.50
N VAL A 45 8.90 4.61 13.76
CA VAL A 45 8.10 3.42 13.40
C VAL A 45 6.71 3.49 14.03
N GLN A 46 6.61 3.99 15.26
CA GLN A 46 5.34 4.15 15.96
C GLN A 46 4.42 5.15 15.25
N GLU A 47 4.94 6.29 14.80
CA GLU A 47 4.16 7.27 14.05
C GLU A 47 3.80 6.73 12.66
N PHE A 48 4.72 6.05 11.99
CA PHE A 48 4.46 5.39 10.72
C PHE A 48 3.30 4.39 10.82
N ARG A 49 3.31 3.54 11.86
CA ARG A 49 2.25 2.57 12.11
C ARG A 49 0.89 3.24 12.31
N LYS A 50 0.87 4.32 13.09
CA LYS A 50 -0.34 5.08 13.36
C LYS A 50 -0.92 5.74 12.10
N LEU A 51 -0.06 6.25 11.22
CA LEU A 51 -0.47 6.98 10.02
C LEU A 51 -0.80 6.07 8.83
N TYR A 52 -0.04 4.99 8.65
CA TYR A 52 -0.03 4.23 7.40
C TYR A 52 -0.38 2.75 7.54
N ILE A 53 -0.47 2.19 8.76
CA ILE A 53 -0.71 0.76 8.97
C ILE A 53 -2.09 0.51 9.57
N ARG A 54 -2.79 -0.50 9.01
CA ARG A 54 -3.95 -1.16 9.62
C ARG A 54 -3.62 -2.62 9.89
N ARG A 55 -4.16 -3.16 10.99
CA ARG A 55 -4.05 -4.59 11.31
C ARG A 55 -5.24 -5.35 10.75
N VAL A 56 -4.98 -6.46 10.07
CA VAL A 56 -6.00 -7.34 9.50
C VAL A 56 -5.68 -8.76 9.97
N GLY A 57 -6.36 -9.19 11.02
CA GLY A 57 -6.04 -10.44 11.72
C GLY A 57 -4.58 -10.46 12.21
N PRO A 58 -3.77 -11.47 11.84
CA PRO A 58 -2.38 -11.56 12.27
C PRO A 58 -1.40 -10.72 11.43
N ARG A 59 -1.87 -10.07 10.34
CA ARG A 59 -1.02 -9.36 9.37
C ARG A 59 -1.24 -7.85 9.41
N GLU A 60 -0.28 -7.14 8.85
CA GLU A 60 -0.26 -5.68 8.76
C GLU A 60 -0.32 -5.25 7.30
N SER A 61 -1.25 -4.34 7.00
CA SER A 61 -1.48 -3.81 5.66
C SER A 61 -1.36 -2.29 5.66
N LEU A 62 -0.91 -1.72 4.54
CA LEU A 62 -1.03 -0.29 4.33
C LEU A 62 -2.49 0.15 4.31
N ILE A 63 -2.72 1.40 4.68
CA ILE A 63 -3.99 2.11 4.58
C ILE A 63 -4.07 2.75 3.18
N GLU A 64 -5.08 2.38 2.41
CA GLU A 64 -5.33 2.92 1.06
C GLU A 64 -6.18 4.19 1.07
N LYS A 65 -6.91 4.43 2.17
CA LYS A 65 -7.82 5.57 2.38
C LYS A 65 -7.63 6.18 3.76
N ILE A 66 -7.41 7.48 3.82
CA ILE A 66 -7.25 8.23 5.08
C ILE A 66 -8.49 8.05 5.99
N LYS A 67 -8.30 8.13 7.33
CA LYS A 67 -9.31 7.72 8.32
C LYS A 67 -10.71 8.29 8.10
N GLU A 68 -10.82 9.58 7.75
CA GLU A 68 -12.08 10.27 7.48
C GLU A 68 -12.87 9.65 6.31
N GLU A 69 -12.18 9.01 5.37
CA GLU A 69 -12.78 8.31 4.23
C GLU A 69 -13.12 6.84 4.57
N ARG A 70 -12.51 6.25 5.60
CA ARG A 70 -12.85 4.89 6.07
C ARG A 70 -14.15 4.87 6.86
N GLU A 71 -14.35 5.83 7.76
CA GLU A 71 -15.55 5.92 8.61
C GLU A 71 -16.83 6.06 7.74
N LYS A 72 -16.75 6.85 6.66
CA LYS A 72 -17.85 6.99 5.68
C LYS A 72 -18.17 5.72 4.89
N VAL A 73 -17.21 4.80 4.72
CA VAL A 73 -17.43 3.56 3.95
C VAL A 73 -18.03 2.47 4.83
N GLU A 74 -17.70 2.45 6.13
CA GLU A 74 -18.24 1.49 7.10
C GLU A 74 -19.72 1.80 7.46
N GLU A 75 -20.18 3.05 7.39
CA GLU A 75 -21.60 3.43 7.62
C GLU A 75 -22.55 3.17 6.44
N ILE A 76 -22.03 2.95 5.22
CA ILE A 76 -22.84 2.71 4.01
C ILE A 76 -22.98 1.18 3.74
N GLY A 77 -22.43 0.34 4.63
CA GLY A 77 -22.48 -1.12 4.58
C GLY A 77 -23.74 -1.73 5.19
#